data_AF-A0AAN6PY35-F1
#
_entry.id   AF-A0AAN6PY35-F1
#
_cell.length_a   1.000
_cell.length_b   1.000
_cell.length_c   1.000
_cell.angle_alpha   90.00
_cell.angle_beta   90.00
_cell.angle_gamma   90.00
#
_symmetry.space_group_name_H-M   'P 1'
#
loop_
_entity.id
_entity.type
_entity.pdbx_description
1 polymer ?
#
loop_
_entity_poly.entity_id
_entity_poly.type
_entity_poly.pdbx_seq_one_letter_code
_entity_poly.pdbx_strand_id
1 'polypeptide(L)'
;MKAAAILGTALLAAAAHAGVVLPRQDTTTADSSDGLEPTQDLNDLLEQAKAQVINNVTETEQQLRKRGQTPRCTVKNLVFRREYGSLSKSERLSYVNAIKCLQNKPPRTPTSVAPGAKSRFDDFVVTHIQQTLSIHYSGIFQPWHRWFVYQYEKALRDECGYTGYQPYWDWPKYARAPQDSPLFNGDPYSLGGNGEYIPHDGPVIVPPPGVGGGNISLPAGEGSGFVTTGPFANMVVNLGPVGGLADTDPGPMGGLGYNPRGLKRDLGGAMNMRYANYTTVLKMLLQPNVDKYRIVSEGVPYTPEIGPHGGIHYTIGGDPGGDLFTSPGDPAFWVHHGQMDRLWTMWQALGLGGNRYTDLGSGSYAHRTWENNPESPLAQLTDVIDMGYAAPSTTIGEVMSTTGGEFCYFYL
;
A
#
# COMPACT_ATOMS: atom_id res chain seq x y z
N MET A 1 -51.73 -26.02 -53.44
CA MET A 1 -51.38 -27.09 -54.40
C MET A 1 -50.04 -27.68 -53.99
N LYS A 2 -49.96 -29.01 -54.05
CA LYS A 2 -48.84 -29.88 -53.64
C LYS A 2 -47.68 -29.87 -54.64
N ALA A 3 -46.55 -30.44 -54.18
CA ALA A 3 -45.47 -31.16 -54.88
C ALA A 3 -44.12 -30.40 -54.90
N ALA A 4 -42.96 -30.98 -54.59
CA ALA A 4 -42.59 -32.35 -54.24
C ALA A 4 -41.20 -32.40 -53.54
N ALA A 5 -40.94 -33.55 -52.89
CA ALA A 5 -39.71 -34.00 -52.24
C ALA A 5 -38.53 -34.22 -53.24
N ILE A 6 -37.26 -34.41 -52.85
CA ILE A 6 -36.68 -35.68 -52.33
C ILE A 6 -35.22 -35.47 -51.85
N LEU A 7 -34.94 -36.10 -50.69
CA LEU A 7 -33.74 -36.71 -50.06
C LEU A 7 -32.27 -36.47 -50.51
N GLY A 8 -31.42 -36.47 -49.46
CA GLY A 8 -30.07 -37.08 -49.40
C GLY A 8 -28.93 -36.06 -49.37
N THR A 9 -27.93 -36.04 -48.49
CA THR A 9 -27.34 -37.02 -47.55
C THR A 9 -26.45 -36.26 -46.56
N ALA A 10 -26.28 -36.82 -45.36
CA ALA A 10 -25.41 -36.31 -44.31
C ALA A 10 -23.92 -36.34 -44.69
N LEU A 11 -23.18 -35.33 -44.23
CA LEU A 11 -21.77 -35.46 -43.86
C LEU A 11 -21.45 -34.47 -42.74
N LEU A 12 -21.16 -35.02 -41.56
CA LEU A 12 -20.50 -34.32 -40.47
C LEU A 12 -19.09 -33.93 -40.94
N ALA A 13 -18.79 -32.65 -40.95
CA ALA A 13 -17.42 -32.16 -40.92
C ALA A 13 -17.13 -31.64 -39.51
N ALA A 14 -16.48 -32.49 -38.70
CA ALA A 14 -15.81 -32.08 -37.48
C ALA A 14 -14.60 -31.21 -37.88
N ALA A 15 -14.72 -29.89 -37.75
CA ALA A 15 -13.58 -29.00 -37.82
C ALA A 15 -12.86 -29.00 -36.47
N ALA A 16 -11.94 -29.94 -36.30
CA ALA A 16 -10.94 -29.87 -35.24
C ALA A 16 -10.15 -28.56 -35.40
N HIS A 17 -10.40 -27.59 -34.53
CA HIS A 17 -9.50 -26.45 -34.37
C HIS A 17 -8.27 -26.95 -33.62
N ALA A 18 -7.28 -27.40 -34.38
CA ALA A 18 -5.93 -27.60 -33.89
C ALA A 18 -5.44 -26.24 -33.37
N GLY A 19 -5.36 -26.11 -32.05
CA GLY A 19 -4.62 -25.03 -31.41
C GLY A 19 -3.19 -25.09 -31.94
N VAL A 20 -2.73 -24.00 -32.55
CA VAL A 20 -1.32 -23.83 -32.89
C VAL A 20 -0.57 -23.65 -31.58
N VAL A 21 -0.05 -24.76 -31.06
CA VAL A 21 1.01 -24.75 -30.04
C VAL A 21 2.26 -24.25 -30.73
N LEU A 22 2.64 -23.00 -30.46
CA LEU A 22 3.94 -22.50 -30.86
C LEU A 22 5.03 -23.26 -30.08
N PRO A 23 6.04 -23.84 -30.75
CA PRO A 23 7.09 -24.58 -30.05
C PRO A 23 7.91 -23.64 -29.16
N ARG A 24 8.10 -24.06 -27.92
CA ARG A 24 9.10 -23.52 -26.99
C ARG A 24 10.48 -23.68 -27.65
N GLN A 25 11.07 -22.59 -28.11
CA GLN A 25 12.48 -22.59 -28.48
C GLN A 25 13.30 -22.58 -27.20
N ASP A 26 13.81 -23.76 -26.83
CA ASP A 26 14.97 -23.88 -25.96
C ASP A 26 16.19 -23.35 -26.72
N THR A 27 16.62 -22.14 -26.39
CA THR A 27 17.98 -21.67 -26.69
C THR A 27 18.77 -21.63 -25.39
N THR A 28 19.39 -22.75 -25.08
CA THR A 28 20.57 -22.80 -24.22
C THR A 28 21.74 -22.16 -24.98
N THR A 29 21.99 -20.89 -24.71
CA THR A 29 23.32 -20.30 -24.86
C THR A 29 23.65 -19.66 -23.53
N ALA A 30 24.53 -20.33 -22.78
CA ALA A 30 25.21 -19.75 -21.65
C ALA A 30 26.00 -18.54 -22.16
N ASP A 31 25.52 -17.34 -21.85
CA ASP A 31 26.29 -16.12 -22.01
C ASP A 31 26.76 -15.70 -20.61
N SER A 32 28.05 -15.87 -20.40
CA SER A 32 28.74 -15.46 -19.18
C SER A 32 28.96 -13.94 -19.21
N SER A 33 28.10 -13.20 -18.51
CA SER A 33 28.45 -11.86 -18.02
C SER A 33 27.70 -11.57 -16.70
N ASP A 34 28.51 -11.36 -15.65
CA ASP A 34 28.21 -10.85 -14.31
C ASP A 34 27.11 -11.54 -13.47
N GLY A 35 27.57 -12.47 -12.62
CA GLY A 35 26.76 -13.07 -11.56
C GLY A 35 26.48 -12.10 -10.41
N LEU A 36 25.31 -11.49 -10.43
CA LEU A 36 24.75 -10.73 -9.31
C LEU A 36 23.33 -11.23 -9.00
N GLU A 37 23.10 -11.61 -7.74
CA GLU A 37 21.78 -12.02 -7.23
C GLU A 37 20.96 -10.76 -6.86
N PRO A 38 19.68 -10.63 -7.27
CA PRO A 38 18.86 -9.43 -7.01
C PRO A 38 18.79 -9.00 -5.54
N THR A 39 18.96 -9.93 -4.60
CA THR A 39 19.01 -9.65 -3.16
C THR A 39 20.31 -8.96 -2.74
N GLN A 40 21.43 -9.27 -3.37
CA GLN A 40 22.71 -8.63 -3.10
C GLN A 40 22.70 -7.18 -3.58
N ASP A 41 22.25 -6.95 -4.82
CA ASP A 41 22.09 -5.60 -5.38
C ASP A 41 21.15 -4.74 -4.52
N LEU A 42 20.06 -5.34 -4.03
CA LEU A 42 19.15 -4.63 -3.13
C LEU A 42 19.88 -4.22 -1.85
N ASN A 43 20.57 -5.13 -1.16
CA ASN A 43 21.28 -4.81 0.08
C ASN A 43 22.32 -3.70 -0.11
N ASP A 44 23.05 -3.72 -1.23
CA ASP A 44 24.04 -2.70 -1.55
C ASP A 44 23.38 -1.33 -1.75
N LEU A 45 22.25 -1.27 -2.47
CA LEU A 45 21.45 -0.04 -2.60
C LEU A 45 20.91 0.46 -1.26
N LEU A 46 20.48 -0.45 -0.36
CA LEU A 46 19.98 -0.09 0.96
C LEU A 46 21.07 0.56 1.82
N GLU A 47 22.27 -0.03 1.86
CA GLU A 47 23.39 0.54 2.61
C GLU A 47 23.89 1.85 1.98
N GLN A 48 23.88 1.96 0.64
CA GLN A 48 24.19 3.22 -0.05
C GLN A 48 23.21 4.34 0.35
N ALA A 49 21.90 4.07 0.29
CA ALA A 49 20.86 5.02 0.66
C ALA A 49 21.01 5.48 2.13
N LYS A 50 21.28 4.53 3.03
CA LYS A 50 21.53 4.81 4.45
C LYS A 50 22.75 5.70 4.66
N ALA A 51 23.87 5.39 4.00
CA ALA A 51 25.08 6.21 4.08
C ALA A 51 24.82 7.64 3.58
N GLN A 52 24.09 7.79 2.48
CA GLN A 52 23.71 9.10 1.95
C GLN A 52 22.85 9.89 2.94
N VAL A 53 21.87 9.26 3.58
CA VAL A 53 21.03 9.95 4.59
C VAL A 53 21.85 10.37 5.81
N ILE A 54 22.72 9.51 6.34
CA ILE A 54 23.57 9.84 7.49
C ILE A 54 24.49 11.03 7.15
N ASN A 55 25.08 11.03 5.95
CA ASN A 55 25.92 12.14 5.48
C ASN A 55 25.10 13.43 5.36
N ASN A 56 23.94 13.40 4.72
CA ASN A 56 23.07 14.57 4.55
C ASN A 56 22.62 15.15 5.90
N VAL A 57 22.26 14.30 6.87
CA VAL A 57 21.91 14.74 8.23
C VAL A 57 23.10 15.41 8.91
N THR A 58 24.29 14.81 8.80
CA THR A 58 25.52 15.35 9.39
C THR A 58 25.87 16.71 8.81
N GLU A 59 25.79 16.86 7.48
CA GLU A 59 26.06 18.13 6.80
C GLU A 59 25.03 19.19 7.16
N THR A 60 23.74 18.84 7.16
CA THR A 60 22.65 19.75 7.54
C THR A 60 22.80 20.22 8.98
N GLU A 61 23.11 19.31 9.91
CA GLU A 61 23.41 19.64 11.29
C GLU A 61 24.57 20.64 11.40
N GLN A 62 25.69 20.41 10.71
CA GLN A 62 26.84 21.31 10.72
C GLN A 62 26.47 22.70 10.16
N GLN A 63 25.71 22.76 9.07
CA GLN A 63 25.28 24.01 8.45
C GLN A 63 24.35 24.82 9.38
N LEU A 64 23.38 24.16 10.02
CA LEU A 64 22.47 24.81 10.96
C LEU A 64 23.22 25.36 12.18
N ARG A 65 24.14 24.57 12.75
CA ARG A 65 24.98 25.01 13.88
C ARG A 65 25.86 26.21 13.52
N LYS A 66 26.46 26.23 12.31
CA LYS A 66 27.23 27.39 11.81
C LYS A 66 26.38 28.66 11.71
N ARG A 67 25.07 28.54 11.47
CA ARG A 67 24.11 29.64 11.43
C ARG A 67 23.51 30.00 12.80
N GLY A 68 23.99 29.38 13.89
CA GLY A 68 23.45 29.58 15.23
C GLY A 68 22.06 28.97 15.45
N GLN A 69 21.63 28.05 14.59
CA GLN A 69 20.34 27.36 14.70
C GLN A 69 20.50 25.99 15.35
N THR A 70 19.49 25.57 16.11
CA THR A 70 19.49 24.24 16.72
C THR A 70 18.86 23.23 15.74
N PRO A 71 19.62 22.21 15.28
CA PRO A 71 19.08 21.18 14.40
C PRO A 71 18.05 20.33 15.13
N ARG A 72 16.88 20.13 14.52
CA ARG A 72 15.83 19.22 15.04
C ARG A 72 16.21 17.76 14.85
N CYS A 73 16.78 17.44 13.68
CA CYS A 73 17.28 16.11 13.36
C CYS A 73 18.81 16.09 13.32
N THR A 74 19.39 15.09 13.97
CA THR A 74 20.82 14.84 14.12
C THR A 74 21.07 13.34 14.04
N VAL A 75 22.28 12.91 13.77
CA VAL A 75 22.60 11.46 13.77
C VAL A 75 22.32 10.82 15.13
N LYS A 76 22.42 11.59 16.22
CA LYS A 76 22.21 11.11 17.59
C LYS A 76 20.73 10.78 17.90
N ASN A 77 19.79 11.54 17.33
CA ASN A 77 18.35 11.34 17.55
C ASN A 77 17.63 10.79 16.32
N LEU A 78 18.36 10.44 15.27
CA LEU A 78 17.82 9.75 14.11
C LEU A 78 17.30 8.38 14.54
N VAL A 79 16.01 8.16 14.31
CA VAL A 79 15.33 6.92 14.62
C VAL A 79 15.39 5.98 13.42
N PHE A 80 15.45 4.68 13.67
CA PHE A 80 15.32 3.68 12.62
C PHE A 80 14.03 2.87 12.77
N ARG A 81 13.13 3.00 11.79
CA ARG A 81 11.96 2.13 11.60
C ARG A 81 12.42 0.77 11.09
N ARG A 82 11.82 -0.31 11.60
CA ARG A 82 12.32 -1.69 11.42
C ARG A 82 11.24 -2.60 10.86
N GLU A 83 11.67 -3.65 10.18
CA GLU A 83 10.79 -4.70 9.67
C GLU A 83 10.05 -5.38 10.83
N TYR A 84 8.73 -5.58 10.71
CA TYR A 84 7.86 -6.10 11.77
C TYR A 84 8.38 -7.43 12.37
N GLY A 85 8.78 -8.36 11.51
CA GLY A 85 9.35 -9.65 11.89
C GLY A 85 10.70 -9.56 12.61
N SER A 86 11.44 -8.47 12.44
CA SER A 86 12.71 -8.20 13.14
C SER A 86 12.51 -7.67 14.57
N LEU A 87 11.30 -7.19 14.90
CA LEU A 87 10.95 -6.77 16.26
C LEU A 87 10.86 -8.00 17.17
N SER A 88 11.25 -7.82 18.43
CA SER A 88 11.01 -8.80 19.49
C SER A 88 9.51 -8.97 19.76
N LYS A 89 9.14 -10.07 20.42
CA LYS A 89 7.75 -10.34 20.80
C LYS A 89 7.15 -9.24 21.67
N SER A 90 7.93 -8.66 22.60
CA SER A 90 7.47 -7.56 23.45
C SER A 90 7.27 -6.25 22.66
N GLU A 91 8.15 -5.95 21.70
CA GLU A 91 7.99 -4.78 20.82
C GLU A 91 6.73 -4.92 19.94
N ARG A 92 6.50 -6.10 19.36
CA ARG A 92 5.26 -6.38 18.60
C ARG A 92 4.02 -6.32 19.46
N LEU A 93 4.05 -6.91 20.65
CA LEU A 93 2.93 -6.83 21.61
C LEU A 93 2.61 -5.37 21.95
N SER A 94 3.64 -4.55 22.19
CA SER A 94 3.49 -3.12 22.48
C SER A 94 2.81 -2.38 21.33
N TYR A 95 3.21 -2.66 20.08
CA TYR A 95 2.57 -2.09 18.89
C TYR A 95 1.10 -2.53 18.78
N VAL A 96 0.82 -3.84 18.85
CA VAL A 96 -0.55 -4.41 18.82
C VAL A 96 -1.45 -3.77 19.89
N ASN A 97 -0.95 -3.64 21.12
CA ASN A 97 -1.70 -3.04 22.22
C ASN A 97 -1.99 -1.56 21.97
N ALA A 98 -1.07 -0.83 21.33
CA ALA A 98 -1.29 0.56 20.97
C ALA A 98 -2.40 0.71 19.91
N ILE A 99 -2.44 -0.17 18.90
CA ILE A 99 -3.54 -0.17 17.90
C ILE A 99 -4.88 -0.40 18.61
N LYS A 100 -4.95 -1.44 19.46
CA LYS A 100 -6.16 -1.74 20.25
C LYS A 100 -6.58 -0.59 21.15
N CYS A 101 -5.61 0.11 21.74
CA CYS A 101 -5.90 1.32 22.51
C CYS A 101 -6.54 2.39 21.62
N LEU A 102 -6.03 2.63 20.42
CA LEU A 102 -6.59 3.63 19.49
C LEU A 102 -8.00 3.25 19.02
N GLN A 103 -8.26 1.95 18.82
CA GLN A 103 -9.59 1.40 18.50
C GLN A 103 -10.59 1.54 19.65
N ASN A 104 -10.14 1.76 20.90
CA ASN A 104 -11.00 1.94 22.07
C ASN A 104 -11.16 3.41 22.50
N LYS A 105 -10.39 4.34 21.92
CA LYS A 105 -10.53 5.77 22.23
C LYS A 105 -11.70 6.38 21.45
N PRO A 106 -12.43 7.35 22.02
CA PRO A 106 -13.54 8.00 21.34
C PRO A 106 -13.10 8.76 20.07
N PRO A 107 -13.89 8.74 18.99
CA PRO A 107 -13.54 9.43 17.75
C PRO A 107 -13.55 10.95 17.94
N ARG A 108 -12.77 11.65 17.13
CA ARG A 108 -12.75 13.12 17.01
C ARG A 108 -13.68 13.60 15.91
N THR A 109 -13.92 12.79 14.88
CA THR A 109 -14.79 13.13 13.77
C THR A 109 -16.22 13.32 14.28
N PRO A 110 -16.86 14.47 14.01
CA PRO A 110 -18.24 14.70 14.40
C PRO A 110 -19.18 13.65 13.80
N THR A 111 -20.19 13.21 14.56
CA THR A 111 -21.21 12.25 14.10
C THR A 111 -21.97 12.75 12.87
N SER A 112 -22.07 14.07 12.67
CA SER A 112 -22.66 14.67 11.46
C SER A 112 -21.81 14.48 10.19
N VAL A 113 -20.51 14.22 10.34
CA VAL A 113 -19.57 14.00 9.23
C VAL A 113 -19.49 12.51 8.89
N ALA A 114 -19.30 11.67 9.90
CA ALA A 114 -19.20 10.21 9.73
C ALA A 114 -19.83 9.51 10.94
N PRO A 115 -21.14 9.20 10.92
CA PRO A 115 -21.80 8.54 12.03
C PRO A 115 -21.30 7.11 12.25
N GLY A 116 -20.59 6.53 11.29
CA GLY A 116 -19.92 5.24 11.41
C GLY A 116 -18.62 5.27 12.21
N ALA A 117 -17.98 6.42 12.41
CA ALA A 117 -16.79 6.49 13.25
C ALA A 117 -17.16 6.19 14.72
N LYS A 118 -16.51 5.17 15.31
CA LYS A 118 -16.68 4.79 16.72
C LYS A 118 -15.39 4.83 17.52
N SER A 119 -14.26 5.08 16.86
CA SER A 119 -12.96 5.12 17.51
C SER A 119 -12.01 6.17 16.92
N ARG A 120 -10.93 6.48 17.66
CA ARG A 120 -9.81 7.27 17.11
C ARG A 120 -9.16 6.61 15.90
N PHE A 121 -9.16 5.29 15.85
CA PHE A 121 -8.68 4.55 14.69
C PHE A 121 -9.57 4.81 13.47
N ASP A 122 -10.89 4.85 13.66
CA ASP A 122 -11.85 5.15 12.59
C ASP A 122 -11.68 6.57 12.02
N ASP A 123 -11.20 7.55 12.79
CA ASP A 123 -10.96 8.89 12.26
C ASP A 123 -9.93 8.89 11.12
N PHE A 124 -8.92 8.02 11.20
CA PHE A 124 -7.95 7.82 10.12
C PHE A 124 -8.61 7.14 8.91
N VAL A 125 -9.52 6.18 9.14
CA VAL A 125 -10.28 5.54 8.06
C VAL A 125 -11.19 6.55 7.36
N VAL A 126 -11.87 7.44 8.11
CA VAL A 126 -12.72 8.49 7.55
C VAL A 126 -11.92 9.43 6.65
N THR A 127 -10.77 9.95 7.11
CA THR A 127 -10.00 10.89 6.29
C THR A 127 -9.51 10.25 5.00
N HIS A 128 -9.21 8.96 5.02
CA HIS A 128 -8.83 8.23 3.82
C HIS A 128 -10.02 8.07 2.85
N ILE A 129 -11.17 7.59 3.35
CA ILE A 129 -12.41 7.47 2.55
C ILE A 129 -12.75 8.79 1.84
N GLN A 130 -12.68 9.91 2.56
CA GLN A 130 -13.07 11.22 2.03
C GLN A 130 -12.11 11.75 0.96
N GLN A 131 -10.84 11.34 0.99
CA GLN A 131 -9.78 11.91 0.15
C GLN A 131 -9.24 10.93 -0.89
N THR A 132 -9.69 9.66 -0.93
CA THR A 132 -9.17 8.61 -1.82
C THR A 132 -8.91 9.07 -3.26
N LEU A 133 -9.83 9.82 -3.87
CA LEU A 133 -9.74 10.27 -5.27
C LEU A 133 -8.77 11.45 -5.52
N SER A 134 -8.23 12.05 -4.47
CA SER A 134 -7.21 13.12 -4.56
C SER A 134 -5.85 12.70 -3.98
N ILE A 135 -5.76 11.50 -3.38
CA ILE A 135 -4.54 11.02 -2.72
C ILE A 135 -3.95 9.77 -3.40
N HIS A 136 -4.62 9.22 -4.42
CA HIS A 136 -4.12 8.10 -5.23
C HIS A 136 -4.04 8.53 -6.70
N TYR A 137 -3.07 7.97 -7.43
CA TYR A 137 -2.75 8.31 -8.80
C TYR A 137 -2.59 9.82 -9.00
N SER A 138 -1.94 10.46 -8.03
CA SER A 138 -1.82 11.91 -7.88
C SER A 138 -0.43 12.31 -7.38
N GLY A 139 -0.08 13.59 -7.58
CA GLY A 139 1.20 14.15 -7.17
C GLY A 139 1.39 14.19 -5.66
N ILE A 140 0.31 13.95 -4.92
CA ILE A 140 0.23 14.01 -3.46
C ILE A 140 0.37 12.61 -2.85
N PHE A 141 0.30 11.52 -3.63
CA PHE A 141 0.23 10.15 -3.09
C PHE A 141 1.31 9.82 -2.06
N GLN A 142 2.60 9.88 -2.43
CA GLN A 142 3.69 9.59 -1.51
C GLN A 142 3.73 10.55 -0.30
N PRO A 143 3.74 11.89 -0.47
CA PRO A 143 3.84 12.79 0.68
C PRO A 143 2.61 12.70 1.61
N TRP A 144 1.40 12.53 1.07
CA TRP A 144 0.18 12.34 1.86
C TRP A 144 0.27 11.08 2.72
N HIS A 145 0.64 9.93 2.12
CA HIS A 145 0.73 8.66 2.85
C HIS A 145 1.88 8.64 3.87
N ARG A 146 3.01 9.31 3.57
CA ARG A 146 4.08 9.51 4.57
C ARG A 146 3.57 10.27 5.79
N TRP A 147 2.86 11.39 5.58
CA TRP A 147 2.28 12.15 6.68
C TRP A 147 1.21 11.35 7.42
N PHE A 148 0.34 10.64 6.71
CA PHE A 148 -0.71 9.81 7.28
C PHE A 148 -0.16 8.72 8.21
N VAL A 149 0.87 7.99 7.76
CA VAL A 149 1.55 6.97 8.56
C VAL A 149 2.28 7.58 9.75
N TYR A 150 2.96 8.72 9.58
CA TYR A 150 3.62 9.41 10.69
C TYR A 150 2.63 9.89 11.75
N GLN A 151 1.49 10.45 11.34
CA GLN A 151 0.48 10.93 12.27
C GLN A 151 -0.24 9.79 12.98
N TYR A 152 -0.43 8.65 12.32
CA TYR A 152 -0.88 7.43 12.96
C TYR A 152 0.12 6.96 14.03
N GLU A 153 1.41 6.88 13.69
CA GLU A 153 2.47 6.57 14.65
C GLU A 153 2.45 7.54 15.86
N LYS A 154 2.34 8.83 15.59
CA LYS A 154 2.24 9.88 16.61
C LYS A 154 1.02 9.68 17.51
N ALA A 155 -0.14 9.33 16.96
CA ALA A 155 -1.33 9.01 17.75
C ALA A 155 -1.12 7.77 18.65
N LEU A 156 -0.46 6.72 18.14
CA LEU A 156 -0.10 5.55 18.96
C LEU A 156 0.84 5.95 20.13
N ARG A 157 1.83 6.80 19.86
CA ARG A 157 2.83 7.21 20.87
C ARG A 157 2.23 8.16 21.90
N ASP A 158 1.60 9.24 21.44
CA ASP A 158 1.15 10.34 22.27
C ASP A 158 -0.16 10.01 23.01
N GLU A 159 -1.04 9.21 22.42
CA GLU A 159 -2.35 8.90 23.01
C GLU A 159 -2.40 7.53 23.68
N CYS A 160 -1.58 6.57 23.23
CA CYS A 160 -1.62 5.17 23.65
C CYS A 160 -0.32 4.67 24.31
N GLY A 161 0.66 5.54 24.53
CA GLY A 161 1.89 5.20 25.26
C GLY A 161 2.82 4.26 24.51
N TYR A 162 2.66 4.12 23.19
CA TYR A 162 3.60 3.36 22.37
C TYR A 162 4.98 4.03 22.40
N THR A 163 6.03 3.26 22.72
CA THR A 163 7.40 3.78 22.79
C THR A 163 8.23 3.44 21.56
N GLY A 164 7.77 2.47 20.76
CA GLY A 164 8.37 2.10 19.48
C GLY A 164 7.97 3.05 18.36
N TYR A 165 8.44 2.75 17.15
CA TYR A 165 8.17 3.54 15.93
C TYR A 165 7.50 2.65 14.90
N GLN A 166 6.89 3.26 13.88
CA GLN A 166 6.09 2.54 12.90
C GLN A 166 6.90 1.41 12.24
N PRO A 167 6.51 0.13 12.42
CA PRO A 167 7.13 -0.97 11.70
C PRO A 167 6.68 -1.01 10.25
N TYR A 168 7.43 -1.72 9.42
CA TYR A 168 7.08 -1.94 8.01
C TYR A 168 7.03 -3.44 7.67
N TRP A 169 6.32 -3.78 6.60
CA TRP A 169 6.25 -5.12 6.04
C TRP A 169 7.16 -5.24 4.82
N ASP A 170 8.28 -5.96 4.97
CA ASP A 170 9.13 -6.29 3.83
C ASP A 170 8.47 -7.36 2.94
N TRP A 171 7.71 -6.92 1.93
CA TRP A 171 6.88 -7.81 1.11
C TRP A 171 7.64 -9.01 0.52
N PRO A 172 8.82 -8.82 -0.11
CA PRO A 172 9.55 -9.92 -0.75
C PRO A 172 9.93 -11.05 0.22
N LYS A 173 10.24 -10.71 1.47
CA LYS A 173 10.67 -11.66 2.51
C LYS A 173 9.63 -12.74 2.80
N TYR A 174 8.36 -12.42 2.59
CA TYR A 174 7.22 -13.31 2.85
C TYR A 174 6.36 -13.55 1.61
N ALA A 175 6.87 -13.25 0.41
CA ALA A 175 6.05 -13.21 -0.80
C ALA A 175 5.32 -14.52 -1.12
N ARG A 176 5.97 -15.66 -0.87
CA ARG A 176 5.40 -16.99 -1.17
C ARG A 176 4.28 -17.41 -0.20
N ALA A 177 4.38 -17.00 1.05
CA ALA A 177 3.47 -17.41 2.12
C ALA A 177 3.29 -16.27 3.13
N PRO A 178 2.66 -15.14 2.75
CA PRO A 178 2.46 -14.01 3.65
C PRO A 178 1.66 -14.41 4.90
N GLN A 179 0.73 -15.35 4.79
CA GLN A 179 -0.04 -15.92 5.89
C GLN A 179 0.82 -16.53 7.01
N ASP A 180 2.01 -17.03 6.69
CA ASP A 180 2.95 -17.62 7.66
C ASP A 180 3.89 -16.58 8.30
N SER A 181 3.83 -15.32 7.83
CA SER A 181 4.70 -14.27 8.32
C SER A 181 4.40 -13.91 9.79
N PRO A 182 5.37 -13.32 10.50
CA PRO A 182 5.13 -12.74 11.83
C PRO A 182 3.97 -11.74 11.92
N LEU A 183 3.53 -11.19 10.78
CA LEU A 183 2.38 -10.28 10.70
C LEU A 183 1.05 -11.03 10.76
N PHE A 184 0.99 -12.25 10.21
CA PHE A 184 -0.28 -12.92 9.90
C PHE A 184 -0.40 -14.36 10.42
N ASN A 185 0.60 -14.86 11.14
CA ASN A 185 0.61 -16.22 11.70
C ASN A 185 -0.43 -16.47 12.82
N GLY A 186 -1.26 -15.49 13.17
CA GLY A 186 -2.30 -15.61 14.20
C GLY A 186 -1.80 -15.70 15.64
N ASP A 187 -0.50 -15.51 15.90
CA ASP A 187 0.04 -15.53 17.26
C ASP A 187 -0.35 -14.27 18.06
N PRO A 188 -0.18 -14.23 19.40
CA PRO A 188 -0.55 -13.07 20.22
C PRO A 188 0.20 -11.76 19.89
N TYR A 189 1.22 -11.82 19.03
CA TYR A 189 2.10 -10.73 18.63
C TYR A 189 1.92 -10.38 17.15
N SER A 190 0.95 -10.99 16.45
CA SER A 190 0.66 -10.73 15.05
C SER A 190 -0.39 -9.61 14.88
N LEU A 191 -0.65 -9.22 13.64
CA LEU A 191 -1.77 -8.36 13.26
C LEU A 191 -3.04 -9.17 12.97
N GLY A 192 -3.19 -10.35 13.59
CA GLY A 192 -4.25 -11.32 13.34
C GLY A 192 -3.78 -12.50 12.50
N GLY A 193 -4.73 -13.35 12.12
CA GLY A 193 -4.54 -14.46 11.20
C GLY A 193 -4.94 -14.15 9.76
N ASN A 194 -5.02 -15.22 8.96
CA ASN A 194 -5.84 -15.24 7.76
C ASN A 194 -7.33 -15.34 8.10
N GLY A 195 -8.19 -15.08 7.11
CA GLY A 195 -9.60 -15.40 7.20
C GLY A 195 -9.85 -16.91 7.12
N GLU A 196 -11.00 -17.36 7.63
CA GLU A 196 -11.50 -18.70 7.35
C GLU A 196 -11.53 -18.95 5.84
N TYR A 197 -11.07 -20.13 5.40
CA TYR A 197 -11.08 -20.46 3.99
C TYR A 197 -12.51 -20.69 3.50
N ILE A 198 -12.93 -19.88 2.53
CA ILE A 198 -14.19 -20.07 1.80
C ILE A 198 -13.83 -20.13 0.32
N PRO A 199 -14.14 -21.22 -0.42
CA PRO A 199 -13.79 -21.32 -1.83
C PRO A 199 -14.35 -20.17 -2.67
N HIS A 200 -13.50 -19.55 -3.50
CA HIS A 200 -13.86 -18.44 -4.37
C HIS A 200 -12.82 -18.24 -5.49
N ASP A 201 -13.16 -17.45 -6.51
CA ASP A 201 -12.32 -17.21 -7.70
C ASP A 201 -11.38 -15.98 -7.57
N GLY A 202 -11.37 -15.34 -6.39
CA GLY A 202 -10.61 -14.11 -6.12
C GLY A 202 -11.42 -12.83 -6.36
N PRO A 203 -10.88 -11.65 -5.98
CA PRO A 203 -11.57 -10.38 -6.16
C PRO A 203 -11.56 -9.94 -7.62
N VAL A 204 -12.63 -9.25 -8.02
CA VAL A 204 -12.76 -8.69 -9.37
C VAL A 204 -12.88 -7.17 -9.26
N ILE A 205 -11.88 -6.47 -9.79
CA ILE A 205 -11.92 -5.01 -9.88
C ILE A 205 -12.80 -4.63 -11.07
N VAL A 206 -13.79 -3.78 -10.81
CA VAL A 206 -14.71 -3.28 -11.83
C VAL A 206 -14.32 -1.85 -12.18
N PRO A 207 -13.88 -1.56 -13.43
CA PRO A 207 -13.64 -0.20 -13.86
C PRO A 207 -14.90 0.67 -13.70
N PRO A 208 -14.77 1.96 -13.33
CA PRO A 208 -15.89 2.87 -13.22
C PRO A 208 -16.69 2.98 -14.54
N PRO A 209 -18.00 3.27 -14.47
CA PRO A 209 -18.81 3.49 -15.65
C PRO A 209 -18.19 4.54 -16.59
N GLY A 210 -18.07 4.21 -17.87
CA GLY A 210 -17.51 5.10 -18.90
C GLY A 210 -15.99 4.99 -19.09
N VAL A 211 -15.29 4.22 -18.26
CA VAL A 211 -13.89 3.85 -18.49
C VAL A 211 -13.82 2.58 -19.35
N GLY A 212 -13.08 2.63 -20.46
CA GLY A 212 -12.89 1.45 -21.32
C GLY A 212 -12.02 0.39 -20.64
N GLY A 213 -12.32 -0.89 -20.89
CA GLY A 213 -11.62 -2.03 -20.28
C GLY A 213 -12.60 -3.11 -19.82
N GLY A 214 -12.07 -4.31 -19.55
CA GLY A 214 -12.85 -5.39 -18.95
C GLY A 214 -12.63 -5.46 -17.43
N ASN A 215 -13.46 -6.24 -16.75
CA ASN A 215 -13.24 -6.61 -15.36
C ASN A 215 -11.84 -7.24 -15.18
N ILE A 216 -11.15 -6.87 -14.11
CA ILE A 216 -9.82 -7.39 -13.79
C ILE A 216 -9.97 -8.44 -12.71
N SER A 217 -9.86 -9.71 -13.09
CA SER A 217 -9.87 -10.83 -12.15
C SER A 217 -8.49 -11.02 -11.54
N LEU A 218 -8.43 -11.01 -10.21
CA LEU A 218 -7.22 -11.25 -9.44
C LEU A 218 -7.26 -12.67 -8.85
N PRO A 219 -6.11 -13.37 -8.74
CA PRO A 219 -6.04 -14.67 -8.08
C PRO A 219 -6.63 -14.65 -6.65
N ALA A 220 -7.35 -15.71 -6.30
CA ALA A 220 -7.78 -15.97 -4.93
C ALA A 220 -6.58 -16.18 -3.98
N GLY A 221 -6.75 -15.75 -2.74
CA GLY A 221 -5.88 -16.15 -1.64
C GLY A 221 -6.29 -17.49 -1.03
N GLU A 222 -5.84 -17.70 0.20
CA GLU A 222 -6.07 -18.92 0.98
C GLU A 222 -7.07 -18.68 2.13
N GLY A 223 -7.89 -17.62 2.04
CA GLY A 223 -8.85 -17.22 3.07
C GLY A 223 -10.20 -16.79 2.49
N SER A 224 -10.53 -15.51 2.71
CA SER A 224 -11.75 -14.73 2.37
C SER A 224 -12.82 -14.60 3.46
N GLY A 225 -12.84 -15.49 4.44
CA GLY A 225 -13.74 -15.44 5.60
C GLY A 225 -13.25 -14.50 6.72
N PHE A 226 -13.88 -14.62 7.90
CA PHE A 226 -13.51 -13.83 9.07
C PHE A 226 -12.16 -14.26 9.64
N VAL A 227 -11.38 -13.29 10.12
CA VAL A 227 -10.15 -13.57 10.87
C VAL A 227 -10.54 -14.16 12.23
N THR A 228 -10.07 -15.37 12.54
CA THR A 228 -10.45 -16.08 13.79
C THR A 228 -9.31 -16.23 14.79
N THR A 229 -8.08 -15.85 14.42
CA THR A 229 -6.89 -15.98 15.28
C THR A 229 -6.16 -14.65 15.46
N GLY A 230 -5.31 -14.61 16.49
CA GLY A 230 -4.52 -13.45 16.85
C GLY A 230 -5.31 -12.31 17.50
N PRO A 231 -4.65 -11.17 17.76
CA PRO A 231 -5.20 -10.11 18.59
C PRO A 231 -6.44 -9.43 18.01
N PHE A 232 -6.63 -9.49 16.69
CA PHE A 232 -7.70 -8.79 15.96
C PHE A 232 -8.84 -9.72 15.49
N ALA A 233 -8.91 -10.96 15.98
CA ALA A 233 -9.98 -11.91 15.61
C ALA A 233 -11.40 -11.38 15.90
N ASN A 234 -11.57 -10.61 16.97
CA ASN A 234 -12.85 -10.01 17.35
C ASN A 234 -12.92 -8.51 16.98
N MET A 235 -12.09 -8.06 16.04
CA MET A 235 -12.10 -6.66 15.61
C MET A 235 -13.39 -6.34 14.86
N VAL A 236 -14.00 -5.20 15.20
CA VAL A 236 -15.16 -4.65 14.50
C VAL A 236 -14.70 -3.59 13.52
N VAL A 237 -15.03 -3.79 12.26
CA VAL A 237 -14.90 -2.81 11.17
C VAL A 237 -16.19 -2.01 11.13
N ASN A 238 -16.13 -0.71 11.44
CA ASN A 238 -17.34 0.13 11.60
C ASN A 238 -17.76 0.89 10.33
N LEU A 239 -16.80 1.16 9.44
CA LEU A 239 -16.95 1.97 8.24
C LEU A 239 -16.88 1.10 6.98
N GLY A 240 -17.27 1.66 5.85
CA GLY A 240 -17.26 0.96 4.57
C GLY A 240 -18.31 -0.15 4.45
N PRO A 241 -18.16 -1.02 3.45
CA PRO A 241 -17.28 -0.80 2.28
C PRO A 241 -17.74 0.44 1.50
N VAL A 242 -16.89 1.05 0.68
CA VAL A 242 -17.31 2.14 -0.23
C VAL A 242 -17.77 1.56 -1.57
N GLY A 243 -17.40 0.30 -1.86
CA GLY A 243 -17.71 -0.36 -3.11
C GLY A 243 -16.63 -0.09 -4.16
N GLY A 244 -16.35 -1.09 -4.99
CA GLY A 244 -15.24 -1.05 -5.96
C GLY A 244 -14.81 -2.43 -6.44
N LEU A 245 -15.20 -3.47 -5.70
CA LEU A 245 -15.14 -4.86 -6.13
C LEU A 245 -16.51 -5.32 -6.62
N ALA A 246 -16.51 -6.23 -7.59
CA ALA A 246 -17.73 -6.91 -8.01
C ALA A 246 -18.43 -7.54 -6.79
N ASP A 247 -19.76 -7.49 -6.79
CA ASP A 247 -20.62 -8.07 -5.76
C ASP A 247 -20.40 -7.52 -4.33
N THR A 248 -19.73 -6.37 -4.19
CA THR A 248 -19.63 -5.65 -2.92
C THR A 248 -20.58 -4.44 -2.91
N ASP A 249 -21.68 -4.56 -2.16
CA ASP A 249 -22.61 -3.44 -1.96
C ASP A 249 -21.98 -2.36 -1.06
N PRO A 250 -22.10 -1.07 -1.41
CA PRO A 250 -21.60 0.02 -0.58
C PRO A 250 -22.35 0.10 0.76
N GLY A 251 -21.60 0.38 1.82
CA GLY A 251 -22.15 0.68 3.13
C GLY A 251 -22.92 2.00 3.16
N PRO A 252 -23.71 2.26 4.22
CA PRO A 252 -24.52 3.47 4.34
C PRO A 252 -23.69 4.75 4.19
N MET A 253 -24.27 5.78 3.59
CA MET A 253 -23.61 7.07 3.32
C MET A 253 -22.28 6.93 2.55
N GLY A 254 -22.23 6.02 1.56
CA GLY A 254 -21.01 5.78 0.78
C GLY A 254 -19.84 5.31 1.65
N GLY A 255 -20.12 4.48 2.65
CA GLY A 255 -19.14 3.93 3.59
C GLY A 255 -18.82 4.80 4.83
N LEU A 256 -19.39 6.00 4.96
CA LEU A 256 -19.21 6.83 6.17
C LEU A 256 -20.23 6.56 7.28
N GLY A 257 -21.30 5.82 6.97
CA GLY A 257 -22.33 5.41 7.92
C GLY A 257 -21.92 4.20 8.76
N TYR A 258 -22.64 3.98 9.86
CA TYR A 258 -22.34 2.88 10.78
C TYR A 258 -22.73 1.53 10.17
N ASN A 259 -21.73 0.67 9.95
CA ASN A 259 -21.87 -0.65 9.34
C ASN A 259 -20.96 -1.69 10.02
N PRO A 260 -21.21 -2.04 11.30
CA PRO A 260 -20.33 -2.90 12.08
C PRO A 260 -20.31 -4.34 11.55
N ARG A 261 -19.12 -4.86 11.29
CA ARG A 261 -18.88 -6.26 10.86
C ARG A 261 -17.48 -6.74 11.26
N GLY A 262 -17.23 -8.04 11.16
CA GLY A 262 -15.93 -8.61 11.49
C GLY A 262 -14.87 -8.38 10.40
N LEU A 263 -13.61 -8.30 10.80
CA LEU A 263 -12.46 -8.26 9.89
C LEU A 263 -12.40 -9.55 9.05
N LYS A 264 -12.27 -9.41 7.73
CA LYS A 264 -12.02 -10.53 6.80
C LYS A 264 -10.69 -10.34 6.09
N ARG A 265 -10.01 -11.45 5.79
CA ARG A 265 -8.76 -11.44 5.00
C ARG A 265 -8.72 -12.61 4.04
N ASP A 266 -8.00 -12.41 2.94
CA ASP A 266 -7.75 -13.42 1.93
C ASP A 266 -6.26 -13.49 1.58
N LEU A 267 -5.44 -13.78 2.59
CA LEU A 267 -3.99 -13.85 2.43
C LEU A 267 -3.62 -15.05 1.56
N GLY A 268 -2.71 -14.82 0.60
CA GLY A 268 -2.10 -15.86 -0.21
C GLY A 268 -0.89 -15.33 -0.97
N GLY A 269 0.00 -16.23 -1.39
CA GLY A 269 1.25 -15.85 -2.04
C GLY A 269 1.10 -15.28 -3.46
N ALA A 270 -0.01 -15.57 -4.15
CA ALA A 270 -0.16 -15.30 -5.58
C ALA A 270 -0.04 -13.80 -5.92
N MET A 271 -0.75 -12.95 -5.19
CA MET A 271 -0.71 -11.49 -5.40
C MET A 271 0.66 -10.92 -5.06
N ASN A 272 1.21 -11.26 -3.90
CA ASN A 272 2.50 -10.74 -3.44
C ASN A 272 3.64 -11.16 -4.38
N MET A 273 3.71 -12.44 -4.77
CA MET A 273 4.72 -12.93 -5.71
C MET A 273 4.67 -12.22 -7.07
N ARG A 274 3.48 -11.85 -7.55
CA ARG A 274 3.30 -11.13 -8.81
C ARG A 274 3.74 -9.67 -8.70
N TYR A 275 3.31 -8.98 -7.65
CA TYR A 275 3.36 -7.52 -7.60
C TYR A 275 4.43 -6.93 -6.68
N ALA A 276 5.01 -7.72 -5.76
CA ALA A 276 5.82 -7.19 -4.66
C ALA A 276 7.01 -8.09 -4.27
N ASN A 277 7.59 -8.78 -5.26
CA ASN A 277 8.82 -9.55 -5.10
C ASN A 277 10.10 -8.67 -5.14
N TYR A 278 11.27 -9.28 -4.91
CA TYR A 278 12.56 -8.57 -4.90
C TYR A 278 12.86 -7.84 -6.23
N THR A 279 12.53 -8.44 -7.36
CA THR A 279 12.68 -7.81 -8.69
C THR A 279 11.85 -6.53 -8.80
N THR A 280 10.64 -6.53 -8.25
CA THR A 280 9.77 -5.35 -8.27
C THR A 280 10.30 -4.24 -7.37
N VAL A 281 10.78 -4.59 -6.18
CA VAL A 281 11.44 -3.62 -5.27
C VAL A 281 12.66 -2.99 -5.94
N LEU A 282 13.54 -3.80 -6.53
CA LEU A 282 14.71 -3.30 -7.27
C LEU A 282 14.29 -2.39 -8.43
N LYS A 283 13.28 -2.80 -9.21
CA LYS A 283 12.72 -1.99 -10.30
C LYS A 283 12.23 -0.63 -9.80
N MET A 284 11.57 -0.55 -8.64
CA MET A 284 11.12 0.73 -8.07
C MET A 284 12.31 1.63 -7.73
N LEU A 285 13.31 1.11 -7.01
CA LEU A 285 14.47 1.90 -6.56
C LEU A 285 15.30 2.47 -7.73
N LEU A 286 15.32 1.75 -8.86
CA LEU A 286 16.06 2.13 -10.06
C LEU A 286 15.29 3.07 -11.01
N GLN A 287 14.03 3.44 -10.72
CA GLN A 287 13.31 4.36 -11.60
C GLN A 287 14.03 5.72 -11.67
N PRO A 288 14.14 6.34 -12.85
CA PRO A 288 14.99 7.53 -13.04
C PRO A 288 14.34 8.82 -12.51
N ASN A 289 13.02 8.88 -12.42
CA ASN A 289 12.26 10.05 -11.98
C ASN A 289 10.96 9.63 -11.28
N VAL A 290 10.30 10.58 -10.61
CA VAL A 290 9.12 10.32 -9.78
C VAL A 290 7.91 9.87 -10.59
N ASP A 291 7.75 10.35 -11.83
CA ASP A 291 6.66 9.94 -12.72
C ASP A 291 6.73 8.44 -13.03
N LYS A 292 7.92 7.93 -13.37
CA LYS A 292 8.14 6.50 -13.61
C LYS A 292 8.07 5.68 -12.31
N TYR A 293 8.56 6.22 -11.20
CA TYR A 293 8.41 5.60 -9.89
C TYR A 293 6.93 5.36 -9.53
N ARG A 294 6.08 6.39 -9.68
CA ARG A 294 4.65 6.32 -9.40
C ARG A 294 3.92 5.28 -10.25
N ILE A 295 4.19 5.22 -11.55
CA ILE A 295 3.59 4.22 -12.44
C ILE A 295 3.93 2.79 -11.98
N VAL A 296 5.17 2.53 -11.55
CA VAL A 296 5.53 1.20 -11.02
C VAL A 296 4.89 0.97 -9.65
N SER A 297 4.82 2.00 -8.82
CA SER A 297 4.36 1.95 -7.42
C SER A 297 2.85 1.70 -7.29
N GLU A 298 2.02 2.49 -7.97
CA GLU A 298 0.55 2.44 -7.90
C GLU A 298 -0.06 1.63 -9.06
N GLY A 299 0.75 1.30 -10.06
CA GLY A 299 0.29 0.67 -11.29
C GLY A 299 -0.31 1.65 -12.28
N VAL A 300 -0.98 1.09 -13.29
CA VAL A 300 -1.75 1.82 -14.30
C VAL A 300 -3.22 1.48 -14.06
N PRO A 301 -4.05 2.44 -13.63
CA PRO A 301 -5.48 2.29 -13.44
C PRO A 301 -6.14 1.58 -14.61
N TYR A 302 -7.10 0.72 -14.27
CA TYR A 302 -7.92 -0.01 -15.23
C TYR A 302 -7.13 -1.01 -16.09
N THR A 303 -5.92 -1.37 -15.66
CA THR A 303 -5.14 -2.48 -16.23
C THR A 303 -4.83 -3.52 -15.15
N PRO A 304 -4.45 -4.76 -15.53
CA PRO A 304 -3.96 -5.76 -14.57
C PRO A 304 -2.67 -5.38 -13.84
N GLU A 305 -1.99 -4.31 -14.24
CA GLU A 305 -0.75 -3.84 -13.63
C GLU A 305 -1.06 -2.83 -12.53
N ILE A 306 -1.34 -3.33 -11.32
CA ILE A 306 -1.79 -2.54 -10.16
C ILE A 306 -0.67 -2.15 -9.16
N GLY A 307 0.59 -2.41 -9.54
CA GLY A 307 1.77 -2.12 -8.73
C GLY A 307 1.83 -2.87 -7.39
N PRO A 308 2.93 -2.73 -6.62
CA PRO A 308 3.02 -3.29 -5.28
C PRO A 308 2.07 -2.64 -4.28
N HIS A 309 1.64 -1.38 -4.50
CA HIS A 309 0.62 -0.74 -3.66
C HIS A 309 -0.70 -1.49 -3.74
N GLY A 310 -1.31 -1.57 -4.93
CA GLY A 310 -2.55 -2.32 -5.13
C GLY A 310 -2.36 -3.80 -4.85
N GLY A 311 -1.27 -4.39 -5.36
CA GLY A 311 -0.99 -5.82 -5.20
C GLY A 311 -0.90 -6.29 -3.75
N ILE A 312 -0.39 -5.46 -2.84
CA ILE A 312 -0.33 -5.81 -1.42
C ILE A 312 -1.65 -5.55 -0.68
N HIS A 313 -2.42 -4.50 -1.01
CA HIS A 313 -3.80 -4.38 -0.52
C HIS A 313 -4.63 -5.62 -0.87
N TYR A 314 -4.53 -6.11 -2.10
CA TYR A 314 -5.19 -7.35 -2.52
C TYR A 314 -4.48 -8.63 -2.06
N THR A 315 -3.23 -8.56 -1.58
CA THR A 315 -2.62 -9.67 -0.84
C THR A 315 -3.27 -9.80 0.53
N ILE A 316 -3.58 -8.69 1.21
CA ILE A 316 -4.36 -8.71 2.45
C ILE A 316 -5.79 -9.19 2.15
N GLY A 317 -6.37 -8.64 1.08
CA GLY A 317 -7.68 -9.01 0.57
C GLY A 317 -8.79 -8.79 1.60
N GLY A 318 -9.91 -9.49 1.40
CA GLY A 318 -11.05 -9.44 2.31
C GLY A 318 -11.60 -8.04 2.54
N ASP A 319 -12.02 -7.77 3.77
CA ASP A 319 -12.76 -6.57 4.17
C ASP A 319 -12.20 -6.04 5.51
N PRO A 320 -11.60 -4.84 5.53
CA PRO A 320 -11.59 -3.85 4.45
C PRO A 320 -10.30 -3.86 3.59
N GLY A 321 -9.40 -4.84 3.76
CA GLY A 321 -8.06 -4.82 3.13
C GLY A 321 -8.07 -4.70 1.60
N GLY A 322 -9.06 -5.30 0.94
CA GLY A 322 -9.24 -5.22 -0.52
C GLY A 322 -10.07 -4.01 -1.01
N ASP A 323 -10.60 -3.17 -0.12
CA ASP A 323 -11.37 -1.97 -0.51
C ASP A 323 -10.44 -0.74 -0.52
N LEU A 324 -10.26 -0.14 -1.69
CA LEU A 324 -9.38 1.01 -1.91
C LEU A 324 -9.64 2.16 -0.93
N PHE A 325 -10.89 2.41 -0.55
CA PHE A 325 -11.26 3.54 0.29
C PHE A 325 -11.12 3.19 1.77
N THR A 326 -11.52 1.97 2.17
CA THR A 326 -11.57 1.58 3.58
C THR A 326 -10.37 0.77 4.05
N SER A 327 -9.38 0.50 3.18
CA SER A 327 -8.18 -0.29 3.50
C SER A 327 -7.45 0.09 4.80
N PRO A 328 -7.38 1.36 5.27
CA PRO A 328 -6.78 1.67 6.59
C PRO A 328 -7.50 1.03 7.77
N GLY A 329 -8.73 0.53 7.56
CA GLY A 329 -9.48 -0.23 8.52
C GLY A 329 -8.84 -1.59 8.86
N ASP A 330 -7.96 -2.13 8.02
CA ASP A 330 -7.14 -3.29 8.37
C ASP A 330 -5.83 -2.82 9.05
N PRO A 331 -5.47 -3.32 10.25
CA PRO A 331 -4.21 -2.99 10.92
C PRO A 331 -2.94 -3.20 10.06
N ALA A 332 -3.00 -4.05 9.03
CA ALA A 332 -1.89 -4.32 8.11
C ALA A 332 -1.64 -3.18 7.10
N PHE A 333 -2.59 -2.26 6.91
CA PHE A 333 -2.40 -1.07 6.07
C PHE A 333 -1.14 -0.29 6.48
N TRP A 334 -0.96 -0.10 7.79
CA TRP A 334 0.07 0.77 8.35
C TRP A 334 1.49 0.24 8.13
N VAL A 335 1.66 -1.09 8.19
CA VAL A 335 2.95 -1.74 7.91
C VAL A 335 3.20 -1.87 6.41
N HIS A 336 2.16 -2.03 5.58
CA HIS A 336 2.29 -1.96 4.13
C HIS A 336 2.75 -0.56 3.68
N HIS A 337 2.08 0.50 4.13
CA HIS A 337 2.46 1.88 3.82
C HIS A 337 3.77 2.31 4.49
N GLY A 338 4.15 1.67 5.61
CA GLY A 338 5.50 1.79 6.15
C GLY A 338 6.58 1.33 5.17
N GLN A 339 6.32 0.27 4.39
CA GLN A 339 7.22 -0.20 3.33
C GLN A 339 7.13 0.67 2.07
N MET A 340 5.95 1.18 1.71
CA MET A 340 5.82 2.19 0.64
C MET A 340 6.70 3.40 0.93
N ASP A 341 6.62 3.95 2.15
CA ASP A 341 7.44 5.07 2.58
C ASP A 341 8.93 4.71 2.64
N ARG A 342 9.28 3.51 3.10
CA ARG A 342 10.66 2.99 3.07
C ARG A 342 11.25 3.05 1.66
N LEU A 343 10.55 2.49 0.67
CA LEU A 343 11.02 2.44 -0.71
C LEU A 343 11.11 3.83 -1.32
N TRP A 344 10.17 4.73 -1.02
CA TRP A 344 10.24 6.11 -1.51
C TRP A 344 11.41 6.86 -0.88
N THR A 345 11.62 6.71 0.43
CA THR A 345 12.76 7.28 1.15
C THR A 345 14.09 6.82 0.56
N MET A 346 14.24 5.52 0.29
CA MET A 346 15.44 4.95 -0.32
C MET A 346 15.65 5.44 -1.75
N TRP A 347 14.59 5.46 -2.55
CA TRP A 347 14.63 6.03 -3.88
C TRP A 347 15.08 7.50 -3.84
N GLN A 348 14.53 8.33 -2.94
CA GLN A 348 14.96 9.72 -2.80
C GLN A 348 16.44 9.84 -2.41
N ALA A 349 16.88 9.03 -1.45
CA ALA A 349 18.26 9.02 -0.96
C ALA A 349 19.27 8.67 -2.05
N LEU A 350 18.99 7.61 -2.83
CA LEU A 350 19.85 7.17 -3.93
C LEU A 350 20.15 8.28 -4.95
N GLY A 351 19.21 9.21 -5.17
CA GLY A 351 19.45 10.42 -5.95
C GLY A 351 19.82 10.18 -7.43
N LEU A 352 19.57 8.98 -7.96
CA LEU A 352 19.90 8.64 -9.34
C LEU A 352 19.12 9.57 -10.29
N GLY A 353 19.82 10.41 -11.06
CA GLY A 353 19.17 11.36 -11.97
C GLY A 353 18.76 12.72 -11.36
N GLY A 354 19.16 13.03 -10.11
CA GLY A 354 19.07 14.41 -9.58
C GLY A 354 18.46 14.53 -8.17
N ASN A 355 18.07 15.75 -7.80
CA ASN A 355 17.44 16.02 -6.50
C ASN A 355 15.98 15.56 -6.48
N ARG A 356 15.73 14.45 -5.78
CA ARG A 356 14.43 13.79 -5.63
C ARG A 356 13.58 14.32 -4.45
N TYR A 357 14.09 15.25 -3.66
CA TYR A 357 13.39 15.79 -2.47
C TYR A 357 12.45 16.97 -2.78
N THR A 358 12.46 17.46 -4.02
CA THR A 358 11.59 18.58 -4.44
C THR A 358 10.84 18.30 -5.75
N ASP A 359 11.12 17.16 -6.38
CA ASP A 359 10.51 16.74 -7.63
C ASP A 359 9.15 16.09 -7.36
N LEU A 360 8.09 16.70 -7.87
CA LEU A 360 6.72 16.17 -7.85
C LEU A 360 6.27 15.66 -9.23
N GLY A 361 7.15 15.69 -10.23
CA GLY A 361 6.88 15.18 -11.56
C GLY A 361 6.08 16.13 -12.45
N SER A 362 5.77 15.65 -13.65
CA SER A 362 4.98 16.38 -14.65
C SER A 362 4.04 15.48 -15.46
N GLY A 363 4.00 14.18 -15.16
CA GLY A 363 3.09 13.23 -15.79
C GLY A 363 1.66 13.35 -15.27
N SER A 364 0.77 12.46 -15.73
CA SER A 364 -0.63 12.44 -15.30
C SER A 364 -0.80 12.32 -13.78
N TYR A 365 0.11 11.58 -13.11
CA TYR A 365 0.07 11.40 -11.65
C TYR A 365 0.86 12.50 -10.92
N ALA A 366 1.23 13.59 -11.58
CA ALA A 366 1.79 14.77 -10.91
C ALA A 366 0.69 15.79 -10.54
N HIS A 367 -0.54 15.57 -11.00
CA HIS A 367 -1.69 16.43 -10.75
C HIS A 367 -2.34 16.15 -9.39
N ARG A 368 -3.22 17.05 -8.93
CA ARG A 368 -3.88 16.97 -7.61
C ARG A 368 -5.11 16.07 -7.59
N THR A 369 -5.51 15.55 -8.74
CA THR A 369 -6.67 14.69 -8.95
C THR A 369 -6.23 13.37 -9.56
N TRP A 370 -6.99 12.31 -9.29
CA TRP A 370 -6.80 10.97 -9.85
C TRP A 370 -6.56 11.00 -11.35
N GLU A 371 -5.34 10.65 -11.80
CA GLU A 371 -4.93 10.67 -13.21
C GLU A 371 -5.28 11.98 -13.95
N ASN A 372 -5.26 13.11 -13.23
CA ASN A 372 -5.70 14.40 -13.75
C ASN A 372 -7.18 14.41 -14.23
N ASN A 373 -8.06 13.67 -13.55
CA ASN A 373 -9.50 13.62 -13.84
C ASN A 373 -10.34 13.86 -12.57
N PRO A 374 -11.11 14.97 -12.49
CA PRO A 374 -11.14 16.07 -13.46
C PRO A 374 -9.78 16.78 -13.56
N GLU A 375 -9.56 17.52 -14.63
CA GLU A 375 -8.30 18.26 -14.82
C GLU A 375 -8.02 19.19 -13.62
N SER A 376 -6.78 19.16 -13.13
CA SER A 376 -6.31 20.02 -12.05
C SER A 376 -4.91 20.54 -12.36
N PRO A 377 -4.44 21.61 -11.68
CA PRO A 377 -3.04 21.97 -11.71
C PRO A 377 -2.12 20.86 -11.18
N LEU A 378 -0.85 20.90 -11.57
CA LEU A 378 0.20 20.10 -10.96
C LEU A 378 0.28 20.35 -9.44
N ALA A 379 0.60 19.31 -8.68
CA ALA A 379 0.88 19.41 -7.27
C ALA A 379 2.14 20.26 -7.04
N GLN A 380 2.14 21.03 -5.96
CA GLN A 380 3.20 21.95 -5.57
C GLN A 380 3.62 21.69 -4.14
N LEU A 381 4.88 21.98 -3.81
CA LEU A 381 5.39 21.83 -2.44
C LEU A 381 4.60 22.66 -1.41
N THR A 382 3.91 23.71 -1.86
CA THR A 382 3.05 24.57 -1.04
C THR A 382 1.62 24.05 -0.87
N ASP A 383 1.20 23.02 -1.63
CA ASP A 383 -0.12 22.43 -1.45
C ASP A 383 -0.25 21.82 -0.06
N VAL A 384 -1.45 21.97 0.51
CA VAL A 384 -1.77 21.50 1.86
C VAL A 384 -2.16 20.03 1.82
N ILE A 385 -1.56 19.26 2.72
CA ILE A 385 -1.97 17.91 3.08
C ILE A 385 -2.92 18.06 4.27
N ASP A 386 -4.21 17.91 4.01
CA ASP A 386 -5.23 17.95 5.04
C ASP A 386 -5.50 16.57 5.63
N MET A 387 -5.61 16.48 6.95
CA MET A 387 -5.86 15.23 7.68
C MET A 387 -7.24 15.21 8.34
N GLY A 388 -8.13 16.13 7.95
CA GLY A 388 -9.47 16.28 8.50
C GLY A 388 -9.46 16.32 10.03
N TYR A 389 -10.19 15.37 10.65
CA TYR A 389 -10.25 15.21 12.10
C TYR A 389 -9.26 14.16 12.64
N ALA A 390 -8.51 13.49 11.77
CA ALA A 390 -7.56 12.46 12.17
C ALA A 390 -6.33 13.06 12.84
N ALA A 391 -5.78 14.13 12.27
CA ALA A 391 -4.53 14.76 12.70
C ALA A 391 -4.37 16.20 12.19
N PRO A 392 -3.35 16.96 12.64
CA PRO A 392 -2.99 18.25 12.05
C PRO A 392 -2.60 18.18 10.56
N SER A 393 -2.95 19.22 9.81
CA SER A 393 -2.56 19.42 8.41
C SER A 393 -1.11 19.92 8.28
N THR A 394 -0.49 19.71 7.13
CA THR A 394 0.87 20.18 6.80
C THR A 394 0.94 20.58 5.32
N THR A 395 2.13 20.90 4.79
CA THR A 395 2.34 21.09 3.34
C THR A 395 3.17 19.94 2.76
N ILE A 396 3.06 19.73 1.44
CA ILE A 396 3.86 18.70 0.75
C ILE A 396 5.36 18.90 1.02
N GLY A 397 5.86 20.13 0.95
CA GLY A 397 7.27 20.47 1.14
C GLY A 397 7.84 20.07 2.50
N GLU A 398 7.04 20.17 3.56
CA GLU A 398 7.46 19.81 4.93
C GLU A 398 7.65 18.30 5.12
N VAL A 399 7.07 17.47 4.25
CA VAL A 399 7.10 16.01 4.37
C VAL A 399 7.95 15.32 3.30
N MET A 400 8.60 16.07 2.41
CA MET A 400 9.41 15.47 1.35
C MET A 400 10.66 14.73 1.83
N SER A 401 11.16 15.03 3.04
CA SER A 401 12.35 14.38 3.61
C SER A 401 12.06 13.81 4.99
N THR A 402 12.38 12.53 5.24
CA THR A 402 12.23 11.87 6.55
C THR A 402 13.16 12.41 7.63
N THR A 403 14.04 13.35 7.29
CA THR A 403 14.96 14.04 8.22
C THR A 403 14.77 15.55 8.21
N GLY A 404 13.71 16.05 7.56
CA GLY A 404 13.28 17.44 7.55
C GLY A 404 11.97 17.68 8.32
N GLY A 405 11.61 18.95 8.54
CA GLY A 405 10.35 19.33 9.19
C GLY A 405 10.20 18.79 10.61
N GLU A 406 9.16 17.98 10.84
CA GLU A 406 8.91 17.25 12.10
C GLU A 406 9.54 15.84 12.13
N PHE A 407 10.07 15.38 11.00
CA PHE A 407 10.62 14.04 10.87
C PHE A 407 12.08 13.98 11.32
N CYS A 408 12.43 12.85 11.94
CA CYS A 408 13.82 12.47 12.15
C CYS A 408 13.92 10.94 12.23
N TYR A 409 13.60 10.29 11.11
CA TYR A 409 13.68 8.84 10.99
C TYR A 409 14.27 8.39 9.65
N PHE A 410 14.76 7.15 9.65
CA PHE A 410 15.14 6.39 8.47
C PHE A 410 14.74 4.92 8.68
N TYR A 411 15.14 4.03 7.78
CA TYR A 411 14.78 2.61 7.80
C TYR A 411 16.02 1.72 7.91
N LEU A 412 15.89 0.60 8.64
CA LEU A 412 16.87 -0.49 8.68
C LEU A 412 16.32 -1.71 7.94
#